data_AF-A0A6H0ZGQ6-F1
#
_entry.id   AF-A0A6H0ZGQ6-F1
#
_cell.length_a   1.000
_cell.length_b   1.000
_cell.length_c   1.000
_cell.angle_alpha   90.00
_cell.angle_beta   90.00
_cell.angle_gamma   90.00
#
_symmetry.space_group_name_H-M   'P 1'
#
loop_
_entity.id
_entity.type
_entity.pdbx_description
1 polymer ?
#
loop_
_entity_poly.entity_id
_entity_poly.type
_entity_poly.pdbx_seq_one_letter_code
_entity_poly.pdbx_strand_id
1 'polypeptide(L)'
;MVPGVRLGRTIGFPTANMQVPEAGHPEPGIYVAEFTDEKGASHGGVASLGTRPTVVTNGEMLLETFVLDFEGGLYGQLCSVRLLKFLRPGLTGWTR
;
A
#
# COMPACT_ATOMS: atom_id res chain seq x y z
N MET A 1 6.78 -2.99 9.22
CA MET A 1 6.41 -1.55 9.28
C MET A 1 7.04 -0.88 8.09
N VAL A 2 6.26 -0.21 7.25
CA VAL A 2 6.79 0.53 6.09
C VAL A 2 6.89 2.01 6.48
N PRO A 3 8.10 2.60 6.53
CA PRO A 3 8.30 4.01 6.87
C PRO A 3 7.66 4.92 5.81
N GLY A 4 7.20 6.09 6.22
CA GLY A 4 6.48 7.00 5.36
C GLY A 4 7.29 7.55 4.19
N VAL A 5 6.76 7.34 3.00
CA VAL A 5 7.21 7.98 1.76
C VAL A 5 6.04 8.79 1.21
N ARG A 6 6.34 9.93 0.58
CA ARG A 6 5.34 10.82 -0.03
C ARG A 6 4.49 10.02 -1.03
N LEU A 7 3.18 9.90 -0.76
CA LEU A 7 2.23 9.06 -1.49
C LEU A 7 1.68 9.69 -2.79
N GLY A 8 1.18 8.85 -3.71
CA GLY A 8 0.15 9.20 -4.73
C GLY A 8 -0.91 8.09 -4.86
N ARG A 9 -2.16 8.26 -5.35
CA ARG A 9 -2.97 9.37 -5.92
C ARG A 9 -4.44 9.19 -5.48
N THR A 10 -5.19 10.29 -5.37
CA THR A 10 -6.66 10.32 -5.28
C THR A 10 -7.30 10.69 -6.63
N ILE A 11 -8.04 9.76 -7.26
CA ILE A 11 -9.32 10.00 -7.98
C ILE A 11 -10.16 8.73 -7.81
N GLY A 12 -11.26 8.82 -7.04
CA GLY A 12 -12.28 7.77 -6.90
C GLY A 12 -12.21 6.90 -5.63
N PHE A 13 -11.02 6.57 -5.11
CA PHE A 13 -10.84 5.73 -3.92
C PHE A 13 -9.63 6.17 -3.07
N PRO A 14 -9.70 6.19 -1.72
CA PRO A 14 -8.61 6.60 -0.83
C PRO A 14 -7.53 5.51 -0.70
N THR A 15 -6.71 5.34 -1.74
CA THR A 15 -5.56 4.41 -1.72
C THR A 15 -4.23 5.14 -1.54
N ALA A 16 -3.45 4.71 -0.56
CA ALA A 16 -2.05 5.11 -0.34
C ALA A 16 -1.11 4.16 -1.08
N ASN A 17 -0.29 4.67 -2.00
CA ASN A 17 0.77 3.88 -2.67
C ASN A 17 2.15 4.21 -2.10
N MET A 18 2.86 3.20 -1.61
CA MET A 18 4.22 3.31 -1.08
C MET A 18 5.16 2.38 -1.87
N GLN A 19 6.33 2.89 -2.26
CA GLN A 19 7.44 2.04 -2.68
C GLN A 19 8.00 1.33 -1.44
N VAL A 20 8.33 0.05 -1.59
CA VAL A 20 9.00 -0.72 -0.55
C VAL A 20 10.32 -1.27 -1.08
N PRO A 21 11.31 -1.53 -0.20
CA PRO A 21 12.55 -2.16 -0.60
C PRO A 21 12.29 -3.51 -1.29
N GLU A 22 13.10 -3.85 -2.29
CA GLU A 22 13.04 -5.13 -3.00
C GLU A 22 13.42 -6.32 -2.11
N ALA A 23 14.18 -6.10 -1.04
CA ALA A 23 14.58 -7.13 -0.10
C ALA A 23 14.03 -6.85 1.31
N GLY A 24 13.70 -7.92 2.05
CA GLY A 24 13.22 -7.81 3.44
C GLY A 24 11.77 -7.36 3.59
N HIS A 25 11.02 -7.27 2.48
CA HIS A 25 9.57 -7.13 2.52
C HIS A 25 8.90 -8.48 2.86
N PRO A 26 7.68 -8.49 3.44
CA PRO A 26 6.94 -9.72 3.68
C PRO A 26 6.43 -10.32 2.36
N GLU A 27 5.81 -11.49 2.43
CA GLU A 27 5.32 -12.22 1.25
C GLU A 27 4.36 -11.36 0.40
N PRO A 28 4.48 -11.32 -0.93
CA PRO A 28 3.52 -10.62 -1.77
C PRO A 28 2.09 -11.15 -1.57
N GLY A 29 1.13 -10.26 -1.36
CA GLY A 29 -0.26 -10.63 -1.16
C GLY A 29 -1.10 -9.57 -0.50
N ILE A 30 -2.24 -10.00 0.05
CA ILE A 30 -3.24 -9.13 0.66
C ILE A 30 -3.12 -9.18 2.17
N TYR A 31 -3.15 -8.02 2.82
CA TYR A 31 -2.95 -7.84 4.24
C TYR A 31 -4.05 -6.98 4.87
N VAL A 32 -4.40 -7.29 6.12
CA VAL A 32 -4.99 -6.32 7.04
C VAL A 32 -3.90 -5.31 7.39
N ALA A 33 -4.21 -4.02 7.26
CA ALA A 33 -3.30 -2.94 7.48
C ALA A 33 -3.85 -1.91 8.48
N GLU A 34 -2.94 -1.25 9.19
CA GLU A 34 -3.19 -0.01 9.91
C GLU A 34 -2.45 1.11 9.17
N PHE A 35 -3.18 2.17 8.84
CA PHE A 35 -2.67 3.38 8.22
C PHE A 35 -2.64 4.50 9.27
N THR A 36 -1.48 5.12 9.49
CA THR A 36 -1.36 6.30 10.36
C THR A 36 -1.09 7.53 9.49
N ASP A 37 -1.97 8.53 9.56
CA ASP A 37 -1.83 9.77 8.81
C ASP A 37 -0.79 10.74 9.38
N GLU A 38 -0.56 11.87 8.71
CA GLU A 38 0.42 12.88 9.12
C GLU A 38 0.10 13.56 10.47
N LYS A 39 -1.16 13.48 10.91
CA LYS A 39 -1.63 14.01 12.20
C LYS A 39 -1.51 12.96 13.31
N GLY A 40 -1.10 11.73 12.97
CA GLY A 40 -0.98 10.60 13.89
C GLY A 40 -2.28 9.83 14.12
N ALA A 41 -3.37 10.14 13.40
CA ALA A 41 -4.60 9.36 13.51
C ALA A 41 -4.45 8.03 12.78
N SER A 42 -4.98 6.96 13.39
CA SER A 42 -4.87 5.60 12.85
C SER A 42 -6.19 5.13 12.29
N HIS A 43 -6.12 4.50 11.12
CA HIS A 43 -7.24 4.06 10.31
C HIS A 43 -7.04 2.60 9.92
N GLY A 44 -8.13 1.84 9.88
CA GLY A 44 -8.10 0.48 9.33
C GLY A 44 -7.89 0.51 7.82
N GLY A 45 -7.29 -0.54 7.27
CA GLY A 45 -7.11 -0.64 5.84
C GLY A 45 -6.85 -2.06 5.36
N VAL A 46 -6.86 -2.20 4.04
CA VAL A 46 -6.46 -3.42 3.34
C VAL A 46 -5.33 -3.05 2.39
N ALA A 47 -4.20 -3.75 2.50
CA ALA A 47 -3.04 -3.48 1.67
C ALA A 47 -2.74 -4.64 0.71
N SER A 48 -2.44 -4.31 -0.54
CA SER A 48 -1.88 -5.20 -1.54
C SER A 48 -0.39 -4.92 -1.68
N LEU A 49 0.44 -5.93 -1.39
CA LEU A 49 1.87 -5.91 -1.63
C LEU A 49 2.18 -6.75 -2.88
N GLY A 50 2.72 -6.13 -3.92
CA GLY A 50 3.05 -6.83 -5.16
C GLY A 50 3.79 -5.99 -6.16
N THR A 51 4.25 -6.63 -7.24
CA THR A 51 4.92 -5.96 -8.36
C THR A 51 3.88 -5.47 -9.37
N ARG A 52 4.15 -4.34 -10.04
CA ARG A 52 3.34 -3.87 -11.19
C ARG A 52 4.01 -4.26 -12.50
N PRO A 53 3.58 -5.34 -13.18
CA PRO A 53 4.26 -5.82 -14.38
C PRO A 53 4.09 -4.93 -15.63
N THR A 54 3.15 -3.99 -15.66
CA THR A 54 2.75 -3.30 -16.90
C THR A 54 3.04 -1.79 -16.98
N VAL A 55 3.61 -1.16 -15.93
CA VAL A 55 3.74 0.32 -15.89
C VAL A 55 5.16 0.83 -15.62
N VAL A 56 6.06 -0.01 -15.12
CA VAL A 56 7.45 0.38 -14.81
C VAL A 56 8.40 -0.74 -15.19
N THR A 57 9.49 -0.36 -15.85
CA THR A 57 10.46 -1.23 -16.54
C THR A 57 11.25 -2.17 -15.61
N ASN A 58 11.03 -2.13 -14.29
CA ASN A 58 11.91 -2.74 -13.29
C ASN A 58 11.25 -3.62 -12.21
N GLY A 59 9.97 -3.98 -12.31
CA GLY A 59 9.37 -4.92 -11.36
C GLY A 59 9.35 -4.43 -9.90
N GLU A 60 9.29 -3.10 -9.69
CA GLU A 60 9.27 -2.50 -8.36
C GLU A 60 8.13 -3.06 -7.49
N MET A 61 8.47 -3.38 -6.23
CA MET A 61 7.51 -3.80 -5.23
C MET A 61 6.75 -2.57 -4.71
N LEU A 62 5.43 -2.63 -4.80
CA LEU A 62 4.53 -1.57 -4.37
C LEU A 62 3.58 -2.07 -3.29
N LEU A 63 3.35 -1.21 -2.31
CA LEU A 63 2.32 -1.38 -1.30
C LEU A 63 1.19 -0.41 -1.58
N GLU A 64 0.05 -0.92 -2.03
CA GLU A 64 -1.17 -0.16 -2.27
C GLU A 64 -2.15 -0.42 -1.12
N THR A 65 -2.44 0.58 -0.31
CA THR A 65 -3.29 0.45 0.89
C THR A 65 -4.59 1.21 0.69
N PHE A 66 -5.72 0.51 0.64
CA PHE A 66 -7.04 1.10 0.74
C PHE A 66 -7.34 1.43 2.20
N VAL A 67 -7.57 2.71 2.49
CA VAL A 67 -7.83 3.20 3.84
C VAL A 67 -9.35 3.28 4.06
N LEU A 68 -9.85 2.59 5.08
CA LEU A 68 -11.27 2.58 5.43
C LEU A 68 -11.67 3.90 6.06
N ASP A 69 -12.89 4.36 5.73
CA ASP A 69 -13.52 5.57 6.29
C ASP A 69 -12.64 6.83 6.23
N PHE A 70 -11.71 6.88 5.26
CA PHE A 70 -10.80 8.00 5.10
C PHE A 70 -11.39 9.06 4.17
N GLU A 71 -11.64 10.24 4.72
CA GLU A 71 -12.06 11.42 3.99
C GLU A 71 -10.89 12.40 3.82
N GLY A 72 -10.47 12.64 2.58
CA GLY A 72 -9.41 13.60 2.28
C GLY A 72 -8.48 13.18 1.14
N GLY A 73 -7.53 14.05 0.82
CA GLY A 73 -6.45 13.76 -0.12
C GLY A 73 -5.25 13.16 0.60
N LEU A 74 -4.76 12.02 0.12
CA LEU A 74 -3.54 11.37 0.65
C LEU A 74 -2.26 11.87 -0.05
N TYR A 75 -2.39 12.71 -1.07
CA TYR A 75 -1.27 13.15 -1.89
C TYR A 75 -0.36 14.11 -1.11
N GLY A 76 0.93 13.81 -1.09
CA GLY A 76 1.93 14.70 -0.45
C GLY A 76 2.14 14.49 1.06
N GLN A 77 1.32 13.66 1.72
CA GLN A 77 1.38 13.46 3.17
C GLN A 77 2.48 12.47 3.59
N LEU A 78 3.08 12.72 4.76
CA LEU A 78 3.93 11.75 5.44
C LEU A 78 3.06 10.89 6.35
N CYS A 79 2.99 9.59 6.06
CA CYS A 79 2.11 8.65 6.74
C CYS A 79 2.83 7.31 6.89
N SER A 80 2.30 6.37 7.67
CA SER A 80 2.91 5.04 7.79
C SER A 80 1.90 3.93 7.64
N VAL A 81 2.36 2.76 7.18
CA VAL A 81 1.53 1.56 7.09
C VAL A 81 2.16 0.43 7.89
N ARG A 82 1.34 -0.21 8.73
CA ARG A 82 1.68 -1.45 9.43
C ARG A 82 0.84 -2.59 8.85
N LEU A 83 1.53 -3.64 8.41
CA LEU A 83 0.90 -4.88 8.02
C LEU A 83 0.66 -5.71 9.27
N LEU A 84 -0.61 -5.94 9.60
CA LEU A 84 -1.02 -6.59 10.84
C LEU A 84 -1.21 -8.09 10.64
N LYS A 85 -1.85 -8.49 9.53
CA LYS A 85 -2.19 -9.89 9.27
C LYS A 85 -2.19 -10.19 7.77
N PHE A 86 -1.53 -11.27 7.37
CA PHE A 86 -1.65 -11.83 6.03
C PHE A 86 -3.02 -12.48 5.84
N LEU A 87 -3.71 -12.13 4.76
CA LEU A 87 -5.03 -12.67 4.41
C LEU A 87 -4.93 -13.77 3.36
N ARG A 88 -4.19 -13.52 2.29
CA ARG A 88 -3.98 -14.49 1.19
C ARG A 88 -2.85 -14.05 0.27
N PRO A 89 -2.28 -14.98 -0.50
CA PRO A 89 -1.42 -14.63 -1.63
C PRO A 89 -2.11 -13.70 -2.62
N GLY A 90 -1.32 -12.89 -3.33
CA GLY A 90 -1.81 -12.08 -4.43
C GLY A 90 -2.34 -12.98 -5.57
N LEU A 91 -3.21 -12.44 -6.42
CA LEU A 91 -3.66 -13.17 -7.61
C LEU A 91 -2.50 -13.26 -8.61
N THR A 92 -1.81 -14.39 -8.65
CA THR A 92 -0.91 -14.78 -9.74
C THR A 92 -1.76 -15.27 -10.91
N GLY A 93 -2.00 -14.42 -11.93
CA GLY A 93 -2.79 -14.84 -13.09
C GLY A 93 -3.24 -13.82 -14.13
N TRP A 94 -2.87 -12.53 -14.05
CA TRP A 94 -3.23 -11.54 -15.08
C TRP A 94 -2.26 -11.50 -16.29
N THR A 95 -1.47 -12.56 -16.47
CA THR A 95 -0.71 -12.80 -17.70
C THR A 95 -1.35 -13.92 -18.49
N ARG A 96 -2.39 -13.59 -19.26
CA ARG A 96 -2.59 -14.19 -20.58
C ARG A 96 -3.16 -13.18 -21.55
#